data_AF-A0A2H0A9L8-F1
#
_entry.id   AF-A0A2H0A9L8-F1
#
_cell.length_a   1.000
_cell.length_b   1.000
_cell.length_c   1.000
_cell.angle_alpha   90.00
_cell.angle_beta   90.00
_cell.angle_gamma   90.00
#
_symmetry.space_group_name_H-M   'P 1'
#
loop_
_entity.id
_entity.type
_entity.pdbx_description
1 polymer ?
#
loop_
_entity_poly.entity_id
_entity_poly.type
_entity_poly.pdbx_seq_one_letter_code
_entity_poly.pdbx_strand_id
1 'polypeptide(L)' 'MNTERLLLDTDNKGNLKGLPKFPPNKKVEAIFMIIDRPDQKICTRRFPHRDITGKIRMMGNIFDAVSENDWNLPK' A
#
# COMPACT_ATOMS: atom_id res chain seq x y z
N MET A 1 -12.91 6.39 7.16
CA MET A 1 -13.23 6.68 5.75
C MET A 1 -12.10 7.56 5.24
N ASN A 2 -11.18 7.04 4.41
CA ASN A 2 -10.06 7.82 3.89
C ASN A 2 -10.49 8.44 2.55
N THR A 3 -10.48 9.76 2.48
CA THR A 3 -10.82 10.51 1.27
C THR A 3 -9.58 11.22 0.77
N GLU A 4 -9.16 10.91 -0.44
CA GLU A 4 -8.11 11.64 -1.14
C GLU A 4 -8.76 12.76 -1.95
N ARG A 5 -8.27 13.99 -1.78
CA ARG A 5 -8.84 15.18 -2.43
C ARG A 5 -7.74 15.88 -3.22
N LEU A 6 -7.96 16.03 -4.52
CA LEU A 6 -7.14 16.88 -5.39
C LEU A 6 -7.85 18.22 -5.56
N LEU A 7 -7.22 19.31 -5.13
CA LEU A 7 -7.67 20.67 -5.45
C LEU A 7 -6.81 21.20 -6.60
N LEU A 8 -7.48 21.77 -7.60
CA LEU A 8 -6.84 22.42 -8.72
C LEU A 8 -7.35 23.85 -8.79
N ASP A 9 -6.44 24.79 -8.98
CA ASP A 9 -6.77 26.21 -9.09
C ASP A 9 -6.63 26.69 -10.53
N THR A 10 -7.45 27.66 -10.92
CA THR A 10 -7.34 28.36 -12.19
C THR A 10 -6.63 29.72 -12.03
N ASP A 11 -6.02 30.19 -13.10
CA ASP A 11 -5.51 31.56 -13.21
C ASP A 11 -6.63 32.56 -13.55
N ASN A 12 -6.30 33.85 -13.62
CA ASN A 12 -7.24 34.93 -13.94
C ASN A 12 -7.85 34.82 -15.35
N LYS A 13 -7.36 33.90 -16.18
CA LYS A 13 -7.83 33.62 -17.55
C LYS A 13 -8.59 32.29 -17.61
N GLY A 14 -8.82 31.62 -16.48
CA GLY A 14 -9.54 30.34 -16.40
C GLY A 14 -8.70 29.11 -16.74
N ASN A 15 -7.38 29.23 -16.92
CA ASN A 15 -6.51 28.08 -17.19
C ASN A 15 -6.09 27.41 -15.89
N LEU A 16 -6.08 26.08 -15.87
CA LEU A 16 -5.54 25.32 -14.73
C LEU A 16 -4.07 25.64 -14.50
N LYS A 17 -3.72 26.05 -13.27
CA LYS A 17 -2.35 26.36 -12.88
C LYS A 17 -1.47 25.11 -12.89
N GLY A 18 -0.23 25.26 -13.37
CA GLY A 18 0.76 24.17 -13.39
C GLY A 18 0.61 23.17 -14.54
N LEU A 19 -0.47 23.25 -15.32
CA LEU A 19 -0.61 22.46 -16.55
C LEU A 19 -0.10 23.26 -17.77
N PRO A 20 0.53 22.58 -18.74
CA PRO A 20 0.88 23.22 -20.00
C PRO A 20 -0.38 23.62 -20.76
N LYS A 21 -0.27 24.63 -21.63
CA LYS A 21 -1.37 25.01 -22.51
C LYS A 21 -1.67 23.86 -23.47
N PHE A 22 -2.92 23.42 -23.48
CA PHE A 22 -3.37 22.42 -24.42
C PHE A 22 -3.62 23.04 -25.80
N PRO A 23 -3.37 22.27 -26.88
CA PRO A 23 -3.69 22.70 -28.23
C PRO A 23 -5.21 22.95 -28.39
N PRO A 24 -5.60 23.96 -29.19
CA PRO A 24 -7.00 24.32 -29.37
C PRO A 24 -7.79 23.16 -30.01
N ASN A 25 -9.03 22.99 -29.57
CA ASN A 25 -9.99 22.00 -30.09
C ASN A 25 -9.51 20.54 -30.00
N LYS A 26 -8.70 20.19 -29.00
CA LYS A 26 -8.26 18.82 -28.74
C LYS A 26 -8.88 18.26 -27.46
N LYS A 27 -9.14 16.96 -27.47
CA LYS A 27 -9.54 16.20 -26.27
C LYS A 27 -8.28 15.79 -25.52
N VAL A 28 -8.30 15.94 -24.20
CA VAL A 28 -7.19 15.57 -23.31
C VAL A 28 -7.76 14.75 -22.17
N GLU A 29 -7.08 13.66 -21.83
CA GLU A 29 -7.41 12.78 -20.72
C GLU A 29 -6.24 12.75 -19.74
N ALA A 30 -6.54 12.83 -18.43
CA ALA A 30 -5.55 12.76 -17.36
C ALA A 30 -5.97 11.70 -16.35
N ILE A 31 -5.08 10.75 -16.07
CA ILE A 31 -5.31 9.65 -15.14
C ILE A 31 -4.31 9.79 -13.99
N PHE A 32 -4.81 9.85 -12.76
CA PHE A 32 -4.01 9.86 -11.55
C PHE A 32 -4.10 8.48 -10.90
N MET A 33 -2.96 7.78 -10.84
CA MET A 33 -2.86 6.46 -10.21
C MET A 33 -1.87 6.54 -9.06
N ILE A 34 -2.30 6.08 -7.88
CA ILE A 34 -1.43 6.01 -6.70
C ILE A 34 -0.69 4.67 -6.77
N ILE A 35 0.61 4.74 -7.04
CA ILE A 35 1.47 3.57 -7.25
C ILE A 35 1.97 3.03 -5.90
N ASP A 36 2.25 3.94 -4.97
CA ASP A 36 2.72 3.63 -3.63
C ASP A 36 1.59 3.92 -2.63
N ARG A 37 0.59 3.05 -2.57
CA ARG A 37 -0.07 2.91 -1.26
C ARG A 37 1.03 2.34 -0.38
N PRO A 38 1.46 3.02 0.71
CA PRO A 38 2.27 2.31 1.68
C PRO A 38 1.47 1.07 1.99
N ASP A 39 2.09 -0.11 1.84
CA ASP A 39 1.48 -1.34 2.31
C ASP A 39 0.90 -0.96 3.65
N GLN A 40 -0.44 -0.88 3.73
CA GLN A 40 -1.03 -1.09 5.02
C GLN A 40 -0.48 -2.45 5.31
N LYS A 41 0.54 -2.51 6.16
CA LYS A 41 0.87 -3.70 6.90
C LYS A 41 -0.40 -3.92 7.69
N ILE A 42 -1.42 -4.49 7.02
CA ILE A 42 -2.47 -5.22 7.65
C ILE A 42 -1.69 -6.43 8.12
N CYS A 43 -0.95 -6.23 9.20
CA CYS A 43 -0.67 -7.26 10.15
C CYS A 43 -2.06 -7.56 10.71
N THR A 44 -2.90 -8.24 9.91
CA THR A 44 -4.01 -9.00 10.42
C THR A 44 -3.32 -10.08 11.21
N ARG A 45 -2.90 -9.73 12.42
CA ARG A 45 -2.28 -10.65 13.34
C ARG A 45 -3.33 -11.73 13.52
N ARG A 46 -3.11 -12.89 12.92
CA ARG A 46 -4.04 -14.00 13.00
C ARG A 46 -4.13 -14.35 14.47
N PHE A 47 -5.29 -14.11 15.07
CA PHE A 47 -5.54 -14.56 16.42
C PHE A 47 -5.98 -16.02 16.35
N PRO A 48 -5.44 -16.86 17.24
CA PRO A 48 -5.87 -18.24 17.32
C PRO A 48 -7.36 -18.30 17.73
N HIS A 49 -8.04 -19.41 17.43
CA HIS A 49 -9.45 -19.58 17.81
C HIS A 49 -9.66 -19.37 19.32
N ARG A 50 -10.87 -18.97 19.73
CA ARG A 50 -11.15 -18.64 21.15
C ARG A 50 -10.81 -19.78 22.11
N ASP A 51 -11.00 -21.03 21.68
CA ASP A 51 -10.79 -22.22 22.51
C ASP A 51 -9.33 -22.49 22.86
N ILE A 52 -8.40 -21.98 22.07
CA ILE A 52 -6.94 -22.16 22.22
C ILE A 52 -6.26 -20.86 22.69
N THR A 53 -6.94 -19.73 22.60
CA THR A 53 -6.45 -18.45 23.13
C THR A 53 -6.18 -18.58 24.63
N GLY A 54 -4.96 -18.23 25.06
CA GLY A 54 -4.53 -18.31 26.46
C GLY A 54 -4.08 -19.69 26.94
N LYS A 55 -4.33 -20.77 26.18
CA LYS A 55 -3.88 -22.13 26.50
C LYS A 55 -2.55 -22.51 25.86
N ILE A 56 -2.09 -21.73 24.88
CA ILE A 56 -0.86 -21.97 24.14
C ILE A 56 0.10 -20.78 24.25
N ARG A 57 1.41 -21.07 24.25
CA ARG A 57 2.46 -20.06 24.19
C ARG A 57 2.98 -19.97 22.75
N MET A 58 2.84 -18.81 22.11
CA MET A 58 3.49 -18.55 20.82
C MET A 58 4.98 -18.36 21.04
N MET A 59 5.80 -19.25 20.45
CA MET A 59 7.26 -19.21 20.59
C MET A 59 7.96 -18.28 19.59
N GLY A 60 7.25 -17.79 18.57
CA GLY A 60 7.81 -16.91 17.55
C GLY A 60 7.79 -17.53 16.16
N ASN A 61 8.66 -17.05 15.27
CA ASN A 61 8.79 -17.57 13.92
C ASN A 61 9.60 -18.87 13.94
N ILE A 62 9.12 -19.92 13.27
CA ILE A 62 9.80 -21.21 13.20
C ILE A 62 11.16 -21.11 12.49
N PHE A 63 11.28 -20.18 11.53
CA PHE A 63 12.53 -19.97 10.82
C PHE A 63 13.63 -19.34 11.68
N ASP A 64 13.26 -18.70 12.80
CA ASP A 64 14.24 -18.14 13.74
C ASP A 64 14.73 -19.21 14.74
N ALA A 65 14.13 -20.41 14.75
CA ALA A 65 14.44 -21.45 15.73
C ALA A 65 15.76 -22.19 15.43
N VAL A 66 16.15 -22.27 14.15
CA VAL A 66 17.36 -22.96 13.67
C VAL A 66 17.93 -22.25 12.44
N SER A 67 19.26 -22.24 12.30
CA SER A 67 19.93 -21.61 11.16
C SER A 67 19.58 -22.30 9.84
N GLU A 68 19.51 -21.56 8.75
CA GLU A 68 19.29 -22.11 7.39
C GLU A 68 20.35 -23.15 7.00
N ASN A 69 21.57 -23.04 7.53
CA ASN A 69 22.62 -24.03 7.30
C ASN A 69 22.30 -25.41 7.90
N ASP A 70 21.43 -25.45 8.90
CA ASP A 70 20.96 -26.69 9.53
C ASP A 70 19.75 -27.29 8.80
N TRP A 71 19.24 -26.58 7.77
CA TRP A 71 18.15 -27.06 6.95
C TRP A 71 18.82 -27.88 5.86
N ASN A 72 18.70 -29.20 5.94
CA ASN A 72 19.30 -30.17 5.04
C ASN A 72 18.71 -30.08 3.62
N LEU A 73 18.88 -28.93 2.97
CA LEU A 73 18.35 -28.58 1.65
C LEU A 73 19.27 -29.16 0.57
N PRO A 74 18.72 -29.74 -0.50
CA PRO A 74 19.51 -30.22 -1.62
C PRO A 74 20.20 -29.06 -2.33
N LYS A 75 21.43 -29.31 -2.80
CA LYS A 75 22.21 -28.39 -3.63
C LYS A 75 21.69 -28.34 -5.07
#